data_AF-A0A1Y0MKG8-F1
#
_entry.id   AF-A0A1Y0MKG8-F1
#
_cell.length_a   1.000
_cell.length_b   1.000
_cell.length_c   1.000
_cell.angle_alpha   90.00
_cell.angle_beta   90.00
_cell.angle_gamma   90.00
#
_symmetry.space_group_name_H-M   'P 1'
#
loop_
_entity.id
_entity.type
_entity.pdbx_description
1 polymer ?
#
loop_
_entity_poly.entity_id
_entity_poly.type
_entity_poly.pdbx_seq_one_letter_code
_entity_poly.pdbx_strand_id
1 'polypeptide(L)'
;MSYRYKVHSAIYSCNASQSDIIAGYDVTEKVQSLLSEPKSNGVLHVDEGKIRNSKTECSSKCFAIIVTVVYPSGNIETRFTSCGEGSTLNIKESGVVCSF
;
A
#
# COMPACT_ATOMS: atom_id res chain seq x y z
N MET A 1 -7.19 -10.12 20.40
CA MET A 1 -7.14 -8.77 19.79
C MET A 1 -7.18 -8.90 18.27
N SER A 2 -7.69 -7.91 17.55
CA SER A 2 -7.59 -7.86 16.07
C SER A 2 -6.30 -7.17 15.63
N TYR A 3 -5.87 -7.42 14.39
CA TYR A 3 -4.78 -6.67 13.77
C TYR A 3 -5.12 -5.17 13.69
N ARG A 4 -4.12 -4.30 13.87
CA ARG A 4 -4.24 -2.86 13.63
C ARG A 4 -3.10 -2.40 12.74
N TYR A 5 -3.37 -1.40 11.91
CA TYR A 5 -2.44 -0.91 10.89
C TYR A 5 -2.26 0.60 10.99
N LYS A 6 -1.01 1.05 10.95
CA LYS A 6 -0.66 2.46 10.75
C LYS A 6 0.22 2.58 9.52
N VAL A 7 -0.34 3.15 8.46
CA VAL A 7 0.40 3.46 7.23
C VAL A 7 1.20 4.74 7.47
N HIS A 8 2.50 4.66 7.25
CA HIS A 8 3.42 5.80 7.38
C HIS A 8 3.61 6.49 6.03
N SER A 9 3.69 5.70 4.96
CA SER A 9 3.77 6.20 3.60
C SER A 9 3.21 5.14 2.65
N ALA A 10 2.45 5.58 1.66
CA ALA A 10 2.14 4.78 0.49
C ALA A 10 2.21 5.67 -0.74
N ILE A 11 3.06 5.31 -1.69
CA ILE A 11 3.23 6.03 -2.95
C ILE A 11 3.08 5.06 -4.11
N TYR A 12 2.76 5.59 -5.29
CA TYR A 12 2.99 4.86 -6.53
C TYR A 12 3.64 5.74 -7.58
N SER A 13 4.47 5.12 -8.40
CA SER A 13 4.97 5.68 -9.65
C SER A 13 4.19 5.06 -10.80
N CYS A 14 4.02 5.79 -11.91
CA CYS A 14 3.29 5.26 -13.05
C CYS A 14 3.82 5.75 -14.39
N ASN A 15 3.59 4.95 -15.44
CA ASN A 15 3.82 5.36 -16.83
C ASN A 15 2.62 6.14 -17.35
N ALA A 16 2.79 7.45 -17.54
CA ALA A 16 1.82 8.28 -18.22
C ALA A 16 1.95 8.10 -19.75
N SER A 17 0.85 8.31 -20.47
CA SER A 17 0.75 8.19 -21.94
C SER A 17 1.72 9.10 -22.73
N GLN A 18 2.46 9.99 -22.05
CA GLN A 18 3.47 10.87 -22.64
C GLN A 18 4.93 10.40 -22.42
N SER A 19 5.16 9.11 -22.11
CA SER A 19 6.49 8.48 -21.96
C SER A 19 7.34 8.94 -20.76
N ASP A 20 6.86 9.90 -19.97
CA ASP A 20 7.47 10.29 -18.71
C ASP A 20 6.99 9.40 -17.55
N ILE A 21 7.93 8.86 -16.77
CA ILE A 21 7.64 8.22 -15.50
C ILE A 21 7.27 9.33 -14.50
N ILE A 22 6.02 9.33 -14.04
CA ILE A 22 5.62 10.22 -12.95
C ILE A 22 6.06 9.55 -11.64
N ALA A 23 7.02 10.19 -10.98
CA ALA A 23 7.81 9.55 -9.92
C ALA A 23 7.04 9.33 -8.61
N GLY A 24 5.90 9.97 -8.36
CA GLY A 24 5.18 9.69 -7.11
C GLY A 24 3.85 10.40 -6.94
N TYR A 25 2.79 9.61 -6.82
CA TYR A 25 1.53 10.03 -6.24
C TYR A 25 1.43 9.50 -4.82
N ASP A 26 1.22 10.39 -3.86
CA ASP A 26 0.92 10.02 -2.48
C ASP A 26 -0.51 9.47 -2.40
N VAL A 27 -0.62 8.26 -1.85
CA VAL A 27 -1.88 7.54 -1.60
C VAL A 27 -1.95 7.03 -0.16
N THR A 28 -1.14 7.57 0.74
CA THR A 28 -1.02 7.15 2.14
C THR A 28 -2.38 7.10 2.84
N GLU A 29 -3.17 8.17 2.75
CA GLU A 29 -4.50 8.24 3.37
C GLU A 29 -5.47 7.21 2.78
N LYS A 30 -5.38 6.98 1.46
CA LYS A 30 -6.25 6.02 0.78
C LYS A 30 -5.94 4.59 1.22
N VAL A 31 -4.66 4.23 1.28
CA VAL A 31 -4.22 2.92 1.76
C VAL A 31 -4.54 2.75 3.25
N GLN A 32 -4.38 3.79 4.07
CA GLN A 32 -4.81 3.77 5.48
C GLN A 32 -6.31 3.49 5.61
N SER A 33 -7.15 4.14 4.81
CA SER A 33 -8.60 3.90 4.82
C SER A 33 -8.93 2.45 4.48
N LEU A 34 -8.30 1.88 3.45
CA LEU A 34 -8.55 0.49 3.02
C LEU A 34 -8.14 -0.52 4.10
N LEU A 35 -7.02 -0.29 4.78
CA LEU A 35 -6.57 -1.19 5.85
C LEU A 35 -7.38 -1.04 7.14
N SER A 36 -7.99 0.13 7.37
CA SER A 36 -8.90 0.36 8.48
C SER A 36 -10.26 -0.34 8.31
N GLU A 37 -10.59 -0.83 7.11
CA GLU A 37 -11.83 -1.57 6.89
C GLU A 37 -11.82 -2.90 7.67
N PRO A 38 -12.87 -3.21 8.47
CA PRO A 38 -12.91 -4.41 9.30
C PRO A 38 -12.72 -5.72 8.53
N LYS A 39 -13.08 -5.71 7.24
CA LYS A 39 -13.01 -6.88 6.35
C LYS A 39 -11.67 -7.02 5.62
N SER A 40 -10.80 -6.00 5.63
CA SER A 40 -9.52 -6.08 4.91
C SER A 40 -8.62 -7.19 5.48
N ASN A 41 -8.63 -7.35 6.82
CA ASN A 41 -7.76 -8.27 7.54
C ASN A 41 -6.28 -8.16 7.09
N GLY A 42 -5.84 -6.96 6.68
CA GLY A 42 -4.49 -6.73 6.18
C GLY A 42 -4.24 -7.18 4.73
N VAL A 43 -5.27 -7.64 4.03
CA VAL A 43 -5.21 -7.95 2.60
C VAL A 43 -5.58 -6.70 1.82
N LEU A 44 -4.63 -6.20 1.04
CA LEU A 44 -4.78 -5.05 0.17
C LEU A 44 -4.77 -5.50 -1.29
N HIS A 45 -5.89 -5.30 -1.98
CA HIS A 45 -5.95 -5.45 -3.43
C HIS A 45 -5.53 -4.14 -4.08
N VAL A 46 -4.38 -4.17 -4.76
CA VAL A 46 -3.77 -3.01 -5.40
C VAL A 46 -4.33 -2.89 -6.82
N ASP A 47 -5.54 -2.35 -6.89
CA ASP A 47 -6.31 -2.17 -8.13
C ASP A 47 -6.45 -0.67 -8.45
N GLU A 48 -6.35 -0.33 -9.74
CA GLU A 48 -6.49 1.00 -10.31
C GLU A 48 -7.75 1.72 -9.83
N GLY A 49 -8.87 1.00 -9.75
CA GLY A 49 -10.17 1.55 -9.35
C GLY A 49 -10.26 1.89 -7.87
N LYS A 50 -9.46 1.23 -7.02
CA LYS A 50 -9.50 1.39 -5.55
C LYS A 50 -8.47 2.40 -5.07
N ILE A 51 -7.32 2.47 -5.71
CA ILE A 51 -6.20 3.36 -5.35
C ILE A 51 -5.90 4.27 -6.54
N ARG A 52 -6.78 5.25 -6.74
CA ARG A 52 -6.69 6.25 -7.81
C ARG A 52 -6.38 7.63 -7.25
N ASN A 53 -5.48 8.35 -7.91
CA ASN A 53 -5.43 9.81 -7.83
C ASN A 53 -6.19 10.36 -9.06
N SER A 54 -7.04 11.36 -8.86
CA SER A 54 -8.12 11.75 -9.78
C SER A 54 -7.68 12.35 -11.13
N LYS A 55 -6.38 12.37 -11.46
CA LYS A 55 -5.85 13.26 -12.50
C LYS A 55 -5.10 12.61 -13.66
N THR A 56 -4.81 11.31 -13.67
CA THR A 56 -3.91 10.75 -14.71
C THR A 56 -4.30 9.34 -15.12
N GLU A 57 -4.43 9.12 -16.42
CA GLU A 57 -4.51 7.79 -17.03
C GLU A 57 -3.11 7.17 -16.99
N CYS A 58 -2.91 6.24 -16.06
CA CYS A 58 -1.66 5.50 -15.93
C CYS A 58 -1.84 4.15 -16.64
N SER A 59 -0.89 3.78 -17.50
CA SER A 59 -0.90 2.47 -18.17
C SER A 59 -0.43 1.33 -17.28
N SER A 60 0.38 1.63 -16.26
CA SER A 60 0.84 0.69 -15.24
C SER A 60 1.34 1.46 -14.03
N LYS A 61 1.09 0.93 -12.83
CA LYS A 61 1.56 1.49 -11.55
C LYS A 61 2.46 0.54 -10.79
N CYS A 62 3.47 1.10 -10.12
CA CYS A 62 4.31 0.41 -9.14
C CYS A 62 4.16 1.10 -7.78
N PHE A 63 3.79 0.35 -6.76
CA PHE A 63 3.48 0.85 -5.42
C PHE A 63 4.62 0.55 -4.45
N ALA A 64 4.82 1.44 -3.48
CA ALA A 64 5.67 1.24 -2.33
C ALA A 64 4.93 1.69 -1.07
N ILE A 65 4.90 0.86 -0.04
CA ILE A 65 4.09 1.04 1.17
C ILE A 65 4.95 0.72 2.40
N ILE A 66 4.98 1.65 3.35
CA ILE A 66 5.56 1.49 4.69
C ILE A 66 4.42 1.51 5.70
N VAL A 67 4.31 0.45 6.49
CA VAL A 67 3.19 0.24 7.41
C VAL A 67 3.64 -0.47 8.68
N THR A 68 3.22 0.04 9.83
CA THR A 68 3.31 -0.69 11.10
C THR A 68 2.09 -1.56 11.30
N VAL A 69 2.34 -2.83 11.63
CA VAL A 69 1.35 -3.84 11.98
C VAL A 69 1.44 -4.12 13.47
N VAL A 70 0.32 -3.95 14.16
CA VAL A 70 0.16 -4.41 15.55
C VAL A 70 -0.57 -5.75 15.50
N TYR A 71 0.15 -6.81 15.89
CA TYR A 71 -0.35 -8.18 15.86
C TYR A 71 -1.24 -8.47 17.07
N PRO A 72 -2.20 -9.41 16.95
CA PRO A 72 -2.99 -9.90 18.08
C PRO A 72 -2.16 -10.38 19.28
N SER A 73 -0.95 -10.87 19.03
CA SER A 73 0.01 -11.31 20.05
C SER A 73 0.65 -10.18 20.84
N GLY A 74 0.48 -8.92 20.42
CA GLY A 74 1.14 -7.75 21.00
C GLY A 74 2.42 -7.33 20.29
N ASN A 75 2.93 -8.13 19.33
CA ASN A 75 4.09 -7.74 18.53
C ASN A 75 3.76 -6.52 17.67
N ILE A 76 4.75 -5.63 17.49
CA ILE A 76 4.65 -4.45 16.65
C ILE A 76 5.79 -4.50 15.65
N GLU A 77 5.47 -4.60 14.37
CA GLU A 77 6.47 -4.67 13.30
C GLU A 77 6.19 -3.60 12.25
N THR A 78 7.24 -2.93 11.78
CA THR A 78 7.14 -2.04 10.62
C THR A 78 7.60 -2.82 9.39
N ARG A 79 6.81 -2.76 8.32
CA ARG A 79 7.04 -3.48 7.08
C ARG A 79 7.12 -2.52 5.90
N PHE A 80 8.06 -2.79 4.99
CA PHE A 80 8.10 -2.19 3.67
C PHE A 80 7.66 -3.24 2.64
N THR A 81 6.68 -2.90 1.82
CA THR A 81 6.20 -3.75 0.72
C THR A 81 6.10 -2.94 -0.57
N SER A 82 6.38 -3.58 -1.69
CA SER A 82 6.24 -3.00 -3.03
C SER A 82 5.61 -4.00 -3.98
N CYS A 83 4.78 -3.54 -4.91
CA CYS A 83 4.19 -4.40 -5.92
C CYS A 83 3.76 -3.63 -7.17
N GLY A 84 3.61 -4.35 -8.28
CA GLY A 84 2.90 -3.85 -9.44
C GLY A 84 1.39 -3.85 -9.23
N GLU A 85 0.69 -3.08 -10.05
CA GLU A 85 -0.76 -3.09 -10.16
C GLU A 85 -1.34 -4.49 -10.43
N GLY A 86 -2.54 -4.76 -9.93
CA GLY A 86 -3.21 -6.06 -9.99
C GLY A 86 -2.76 -7.04 -8.90
N SER A 87 -1.73 -6.70 -8.13
CA SER A 87 -1.23 -7.55 -7.05
C SER A 87 -2.16 -7.55 -5.84
N THR A 88 -2.16 -8.66 -5.11
CA THR A 88 -2.76 -8.75 -3.76
C THR A 88 -1.64 -8.82 -2.74
N LEU A 89 -1.58 -7.83 -1.85
CA LEU A 89 -0.60 -7.77 -0.77
C LEU A 89 -1.25 -8.21 0.54
N ASN A 90 -0.66 -9.19 1.21
CA ASN A 90 -0.98 -9.49 2.60
C ASN A 90 -0.01 -8.73 3.50
N ILE A 91 -0.38 -7.55 3.98
CA ILE A 91 0.46 -6.63 4.75
C ILE A 91 1.04 -7.24 6.04
N LYS A 92 0.41 -8.30 6.57
CA LYS A 92 0.88 -9.00 7.77
C LYS A 92 2.07 -9.92 7.52
N GLU A 93 2.27 -10.33 6.26
CA GLU A 93 3.21 -11.38 5.87
C GLU A 93 4.17 -10.92 4.76
N SER A 94 3.72 -10.01 3.90
CA SER A 94 4.46 -9.52 2.74
C SER A 94 5.51 -8.49 3.15
N GLY A 95 6.51 -8.34 2.29
CA GLY A 95 7.54 -7.32 2.43
C GLY A 95 8.65 -7.69 3.42
N VAL A 96 9.53 -6.72 3.65
CA VAL A 96 10.65 -6.84 4.60
C VAL A 96 10.26 -6.18 5.91
N VAL A 97 10.61 -6.81 7.04
CA VAL A 97 10.50 -6.19 8.36
C VAL A 97 11.65 -5.19 8.50
N CYS A 98 11.32 -3.92 8.70
CA CYS A 98 12.27 -2.86 8.91
C CYS A 98 12.72 -2.85 10.38
N SER A 99 14.02 -2.98 10.62
CA SER A 99 14.66 -2.77 11.92
C SER A 99 15.79 -1.77 11.75
N PHE A 100 15.93 -0.84 12.69
CA PHE A 100 16.92 0.22 12.72
C PHE A 100 17.74 0.12 14.00
#